data_AF-A0A1X0SUT0-F1
#
_entry.id   AF-A0A1X0SUT0-F1
#
_cell.length_a   1.000
_cell.length_b   1.000
_cell.length_c   1.000
_cell.angle_alpha   90.00
_cell.angle_beta   90.00
_cell.angle_gamma   90.00
#
_symmetry.space_group_name_H-M   'P 1'
#
loop_
_entity.id
_entity.type
_entity.pdbx_description
1 polymer ?
#
loop_
_entity_poly.entity_id
_entity_poly.type
_entity_poly.pdbx_seq_one_letter_code
_entity_poly.pdbx_strand_id
1 'polypeptide(L)' 'MSDSDDAFASRHTPTPFSLNSARLCSGFTIDAISVATGIAPRRLWSIEQGADPTDEETECLRILFREQLAYIVERSALLR' A
#
# COMPACT_ATOMS: atom_id res chain seq x y z
N MET A 1 37.90 14.70 19.55
CA MET A 1 37.48 15.06 18.18
C MET A 1 37.03 13.74 17.56
N SER A 2 35.75 13.36 17.71
CA SER A 2 34.62 13.68 16.80
C SER A 2 34.92 13.22 15.37
N ASP A 3 34.15 12.39 14.67
CA ASP A 3 32.77 11.91 14.82
C ASP A 3 32.67 10.55 14.07
N SER A 4 31.98 9.54 14.60
CA SER A 4 30.65 9.10 14.16
C SER A 4 30.42 9.13 12.64
N ASP A 5 30.73 8.04 11.94
CA ASP A 5 30.25 7.77 10.56
C ASP A 5 29.50 6.42 10.48
N ASP A 6 28.73 6.11 11.53
CA ASP A 6 27.78 4.98 11.58
C ASP A 6 26.38 5.37 11.04
N ALA A 7 26.26 6.43 10.24
CA ALA A 7 24.99 7.13 10.03
C ALA A 7 24.46 7.17 8.59
N PHE A 8 24.82 6.25 7.69
CA PHE A 8 24.26 6.26 6.33
C PHE A 8 23.82 4.92 5.71
N ALA A 9 23.78 3.83 6.48
CA ALA A 9 23.24 2.55 5.98
C ALA A 9 21.77 2.29 6.37
N SER A 10 21.05 3.27 6.92
CA SER A 10 19.75 3.05 7.56
C SER A 10 18.60 3.93 7.06
N ARG A 11 18.32 4.02 5.75
CA ARG A 11 17.11 4.77 5.29
C ARG A 11 16.30 4.19 4.13
N HIS A 12 16.51 2.93 3.73
CA HIS A 12 15.55 2.23 2.88
C HIS A 12 15.16 0.90 3.53
N THR A 13 14.75 0.93 4.80
CA THR A 13 13.74 -0.05 5.22
C THR A 13 12.52 0.24 4.36
N PRO A 14 12.11 -0.66 3.44
CA PRO A 14 10.84 -0.49 2.75
C PRO A 14 9.80 -0.45 3.86
N THR A 15 9.11 0.68 4.01
CA THR A 15 7.96 0.73 4.91
C THR A 15 7.08 -0.45 4.51
N PRO A 16 6.85 -1.44 5.39
CA PRO A 16 6.12 -2.63 5.00
C PRO A 16 4.78 -2.15 4.47
N PHE A 17 4.51 -2.44 3.20
CA PHE A 17 3.23 -2.12 2.59
C PHE A 17 2.18 -2.90 3.36
N SER A 18 1.53 -2.23 4.33
CA SER A 18 0.48 -2.83 5.11
C SER A 18 -0.82 -2.69 4.33
N LEU A 19 -1.19 -3.76 3.63
CA LEU A 19 -2.44 -3.85 2.88
C LEU A 19 -3.65 -3.47 3.75
N ASN A 20 -3.62 -3.87 5.03
CA ASN A 20 -4.66 -3.54 6.01
C ASN A 20 -4.80 -2.02 6.19
N SER A 21 -3.71 -1.32 6.50
CA SER A 21 -3.74 0.13 6.67
C SER A 21 -4.16 0.86 5.40
N ALA A 22 -3.64 0.45 4.23
CA ALA A 22 -4.01 1.05 2.96
C ALA A 22 -5.51 0.91 2.67
N ARG A 23 -6.04 -0.31 2.85
CA ARG A 23 -7.45 -0.63 2.68
C ARG A 23 -8.35 0.17 3.62
N LEU A 24 -8.00 0.26 4.91
CA LEU A 24 -8.78 0.99 5.90
C LEU A 24 -8.79 2.50 5.61
N CYS A 25 -7.64 3.08 5.26
CA CYS A 25 -7.55 4.50 4.91
C CYS A 25 -8.34 4.84 3.64
N SER A 26 -8.37 3.93 2.67
CA SER A 26 -9.11 4.11 1.42
C SER A 26 -10.58 3.68 1.51
N GLY A 27 -11.01 3.04 2.60
CA GLY A 27 -12.38 2.56 2.80
C GLY A 27 -12.75 1.34 1.95
N PHE A 28 -11.77 0.57 1.46
CA PHE A 28 -12.06 -0.62 0.65
C PHE A 28 -12.36 -1.85 1.53
N THR A 29 -13.18 -2.76 1.00
CA THR A 29 -13.29 -4.12 1.52
C THR A 29 -12.30 -5.02 0.79
N ILE A 30 -11.98 -6.19 1.37
CA ILE A 30 -11.15 -7.19 0.69
C ILE A 30 -11.79 -7.62 -0.63
N ASP A 31 -13.12 -7.77 -0.66
CA ASP A 31 -13.85 -8.14 -1.89
C ASP A 31 -13.74 -7.04 -2.96
N ALA A 32 -13.80 -5.77 -2.58
CA ALA A 32 -13.63 -4.66 -3.52
C ALA A 32 -12.22 -4.66 -4.14
N ILE A 33 -11.19 -4.90 -3.33
CA ILE A 33 -9.81 -5.02 -3.81
C ILE A 33 -9.68 -6.25 -4.72
N SER A 34 -10.31 -7.36 -4.36
CA SER A 34 -10.29 -8.58 -5.17
C SER A 34 -10.88 -8.36 -6.55
N VAL A 35 -12.04 -7.69 -6.65
CA VAL A 35 -12.64 -7.34 -7.94
C VAL A 35 -11.75 -6.41 -8.75
N ALA A 36 -11.14 -5.41 -8.10
CA ALA A 36 -10.31 -4.43 -8.80
C ALA A 36 -8.97 -4.98 -9.30
N THR A 37 -8.39 -5.94 -8.56
CA THR A 37 -7.03 -6.47 -8.84
C THR A 37 -7.03 -7.85 -9.48
N GLY A 38 -8.15 -8.58 -9.42
CA GLY A 38 -8.21 -10.00 -9.79
C GLY A 38 -7.56 -10.94 -8.76
N ILE A 39 -6.96 -10.40 -7.68
CA ILE A 39 -6.33 -11.21 -6.62
C ILE A 39 -7.43 -11.84 -5.78
N ALA A 40 -7.35 -13.15 -5.54
CA ALA A 40 -8.37 -13.86 -4.78
C ALA A 40 -8.50 -13.33 -3.34
N PRO A 41 -9.71 -13.25 -2.74
CA PRO A 41 -9.90 -12.71 -1.39
C PRO A 41 -9.05 -13.42 -0.33
N ARG A 42 -8.93 -14.75 -0.42
CA ARG A 42 -8.11 -15.56 0.49
C ARG A 42 -6.62 -15.18 0.41
N ARG A 43 -6.14 -14.85 -0.77
CA ARG A 43 -4.75 -14.44 -0.99
C ARG A 43 -4.49 -13.06 -0.39
N LEU A 44 -5.43 -12.12 -0.56
CA LEU A 44 -5.38 -10.81 0.09
C LEU A 44 -5.37 -10.91 1.62
N TRP A 45 -6.17 -11.79 2.21
CA TRP A 45 -6.13 -12.07 3.66
C TRP A 45 -4.77 -12.60 4.12
N SER A 46 -4.13 -13.46 3.32
CA SER A 46 -2.79 -13.97 3.63
C SER A 46 -1.75 -12.85 3.59
N ILE A 47 -1.85 -11.94 2.63
CA ILE A 47 -0.97 -10.77 2.52
C ILE A 47 -1.21 -9.82 3.70
N GLU A 48 -2.46 -9.57 4.10
CA GLU A 48 -2.75 -8.79 5.32
C GLU A 48 -2.15 -9.40 6.59
N GLN A 49 -2.01 -10.73 6.65
CA GLN A 49 -1.41 -11.46 7.78
C GLN A 49 0.13 -11.55 7.70
N GLY A 50 0.75 -10.96 6.68
CA GLY A 50 2.21 -10.89 6.54
C GLY A 50 2.82 -11.89 5.55
N ALA A 51 2.02 -12.52 4.70
CA ALA A 51 2.59 -13.26 3.56
C ALA A 51 3.14 -12.28 2.53
N ASP A 52 4.31 -12.61 1.97
CA ASP A 52 4.91 -11.78 0.93
C ASP A 52 4.05 -11.82 -0.35
N PRO A 53 3.65 -10.66 -0.88
CA PRO A 53 3.01 -10.57 -2.18
C PRO A 53 4.03 -10.82 -3.30
N THR A 54 3.57 -11.32 -4.45
CA THR A 54 4.40 -11.34 -5.66
C THR A 54 4.61 -9.92 -6.20
N ASP A 55 5.55 -9.76 -7.13
CA ASP A 55 5.77 -8.46 -7.79
C ASP A 55 4.52 -7.98 -8.54
N GLU A 56 3.79 -8.90 -9.17
CA GLU A 56 2.52 -8.62 -9.87
C GLU A 56 1.43 -8.18 -8.88
N GLU A 57 1.25 -8.91 -7.77
CA GLU A 57 0.28 -8.55 -6.72
C GLU A 57 0.61 -7.17 -6.13
N THR A 58 1.90 -6.90 -5.91
CA THR A 58 2.39 -5.62 -5.41
C THR A 58 2.05 -4.48 -6.36
N GLU A 59 2.27 -4.66 -7.65
CA GLU A 59 2.00 -3.62 -8.66
C GLU A 59 0.50 -3.35 -8.81
N CYS A 60 -0.34 -4.39 -8.86
CA CYS A 60 -1.80 -4.24 -8.88
C CYS A 60 -2.31 -3.46 -7.66
N LEU A 61 -1.82 -3.79 -6.46
CA LEU A 61 -2.20 -3.09 -5.23
C LEU A 61 -1.71 -1.64 -5.24
N ARG A 62 -0.49 -1.37 -5.72
CA ARG A 62 0.04 -0.01 -5.84
C ARG A 62 -0.81 0.85 -6.78
N ILE A 63 -1.16 0.35 -7.95
CA ILE A 63 -1.99 1.08 -8.92
C ILE A 63 -3.33 1.43 -8.29
N LEU A 64 -4.03 0.45 -7.71
CA LEU A 64 -5.34 0.66 -7.06
C LEU A 64 -5.30 1.77 -5.99
N PHE A 65 -4.33 1.71 -5.07
CA PHE A 65 -4.27 2.69 -3.98
C PHE A 65 -3.71 4.05 -4.40
N ARG A 66 -2.86 4.11 -5.43
CA ARG A 66 -2.32 5.36 -5.98
C ARG A 66 -3.39 6.17 -6.71
N GLU A 67 -4.16 5.52 -7.57
CA GLU A 67 -5.25 6.16 -8.30
C GLU A 67 -6.33 6.69 -7.35
N GLN A 68 -6.59 5.97 -6.26
CA GLN A 68 -7.55 6.40 -5.24
C GLN A 68 -7.09 7.66 -4.49
N LEU A 69 -5.80 7.77 -4.13
CA LEU A 69 -5.26 8.98 -3.50
C LEU A 69 -5.36 10.19 -4.43
N ALA A 70 -5.06 10.01 -5.73
CA ALA A 70 -5.22 11.08 -6.72
C ALA A 70 -6.69 11.53 -6.83
N TYR A 71 -7.63 10.57 -6.91
CA TYR A 71 -9.06 10.86 -6.99
C TYR A 71 -9.60 11.61 -5.76
N ILE A 72 -9.19 11.22 -4.54
CA ILE A 72 -9.62 11.90 -3.30
C ILE A 72 -9.08 13.33 -3.26
N VAL A 73 -7.80 13.54 -3.60
CA VAL A 73 -7.18 14.87 -3.61
C VAL A 73 -7.87 15.77 -4.62
N GLU A 74 -8.06 15.32 -5.86
CA GLU A 74 -8.75 16.09 -6.91
C GLU A 74 -10.18 16.46 -6.53
N ARG A 75 -10.95 15.50 -6.00
CA ARG A 75 -12.33 15.79 -5.55
C ARG A 75 -12.40 16.71 -4.35
N SER A 76 -11.45 16.62 -3.43
CA SER A 76 -11.41 17.52 -2.27
C SER A 76 -11.06 18.96 -2.67
N ALA A 77 -10.29 19.14 -3.74
CA ALA A 77 -10.00 20.45 -4.32
C ALA A 77 -11.22 21.08 -5.01
N LEU A 78 -12.12 20.26 -5.58
CA LEU A 78 -13.36 20.70 -6.23
C LEU A 78 -14.49 21.06 -5.25
N LEU A 79 -14.33 20.74 -3.96
CA LEU A 79 -15.31 21.03 -2.90
C LEU A 79 -14.91 22.25 -2.03
N ARG A 80 -13.85 22.97 -2.43
CA ARG A 80 -13.44 24.26 -1.84
C ARG A 80 -13.80 25.40 -2.78
#